data_AF-A0A521WDC6-F1
#
_entry.id   AF-A0A521WDC6-F1
#
_cell.length_a   1.000
_cell.length_b   1.000
_cell.length_c   1.000
_cell.angle_alpha   90.00
_cell.angle_beta   90.00
_cell.angle_gamma   90.00
#
_symmetry.space_group_name_H-M   'P 1'
#
loop_
_entity.id
_entity.type
_entity.pdbx_description
1 polymer ?
#
loop_
_entity_poly.entity_id
_entity_poly.type
_entity_poly.pdbx_seq_one_letter_code
_entity_poly.pdbx_strand_id
1 'polypeptide(L)'
;MGLRRSYLDFIQDSVAATLGSLQGREMLELGNQRIARREGIRERTGKAWFTQQGARHTSLDFNGKDGAVALDLSQRIDRPEWRGHFDLITNPGTTEHVEPHAAQYECFANLHDWLKPGGIVIHIVPGIEELESRGRWKNHCNNYYSARFFADLAAANDYELVASTVLNDLRAACLRKRSDRPFASDRQALLAGITRREGGIVYHGIDDPERRRPVNVARRFLRKLGWR
;
A
#
# COMPACT_ATOMS: atom_id res chain seq x y z
N MET A 1 7.92 -1.68 -2.95
CA MET A 1 8.86 -0.57 -3.28
C MET A 1 9.73 -0.29 -2.05
N GLY A 2 10.57 0.76 -2.02
CA GLY A 2 11.25 1.20 -0.79
C GLY A 2 10.86 2.64 -0.46
N LEU A 3 10.77 2.97 0.82
CA LEU A 3 10.48 4.33 1.30
C LEU A 3 11.64 5.26 0.95
N ARG A 4 11.28 6.42 0.41
CA ARG A 4 12.19 7.52 0.07
C ARG A 4 11.88 8.74 0.93
N ARG A 5 12.85 9.64 1.09
CA ARG A 5 12.68 10.87 1.88
C ARG A 5 11.44 11.65 1.46
N SER A 6 11.28 11.91 0.17
CA SER A 6 10.10 12.60 -0.39
C SER A 6 8.76 11.92 -0.05
N TYR A 7 8.74 10.61 0.17
CA TYR A 7 7.50 9.90 0.52
C TYR A 7 7.19 10.09 2.01
N LEU A 8 8.23 10.06 2.85
CA LEU A 8 8.11 10.31 4.28
C LEU A 8 7.72 11.77 4.53
N ASP A 9 8.29 12.72 3.78
CA ASP A 9 7.93 14.14 3.87
C ASP A 9 6.44 14.33 3.56
N PHE A 10 5.94 13.75 2.45
CA PHE A 10 4.51 13.81 2.11
C PHE A 10 3.61 13.18 3.19
N ILE A 11 4.05 12.08 3.81
CA ILE A 11 3.33 11.45 4.92
C ILE A 11 3.32 12.38 6.14
N GLN A 12 4.44 13.00 6.50
CA GLN A 12 4.53 13.92 7.62
C GLN A 12 3.68 15.17 7.41
N ASP A 13 3.72 15.76 6.21
CA ASP A 13 2.91 16.93 5.87
C ASP A 13 1.41 16.60 5.95
N SER A 14 1.02 15.44 5.43
CA SER A 14 -0.36 14.95 5.50
C SER A 14 -0.81 14.72 6.95
N VAL A 15 0.05 14.15 7.79
CA VAL A 15 -0.21 13.94 9.22
C VAL A 15 -0.32 15.29 9.94
N ALA A 16 0.59 16.22 9.70
CA ALA A 16 0.57 17.54 10.32
C ALA A 16 -0.71 18.32 9.98
N ALA A 17 -1.15 18.25 8.73
CA ALA A 17 -2.37 18.90 8.26
C ALA A 17 -3.67 18.31 8.83
N THR A 18 -3.65 17.09 9.39
CA THR A 18 -4.87 16.35 9.76
C THR A 18 -4.89 15.83 11.19
N LEU A 19 -3.86 15.07 11.59
CA LEU A 19 -3.73 14.42 12.89
C LEU A 19 -2.84 15.22 13.86
N GLY A 20 -2.17 16.26 13.38
CA GLY A 20 -1.20 17.09 14.10
C GLY A 20 0.17 16.44 14.21
N SER A 21 0.26 15.21 14.72
CA SER A 21 1.51 14.45 14.80
C SER A 21 1.27 12.94 14.85
N LEU A 22 2.36 12.17 14.68
CA LEU A 22 2.37 10.71 14.83
C LEU A 22 2.42 10.24 16.28
N GLN A 23 2.67 11.13 17.24
CA GLN A 23 2.88 10.76 18.65
C GLN A 23 1.64 10.05 19.22
N GLY A 24 1.81 8.78 19.61
CA GLY A 24 0.76 7.97 20.19
C GLY A 24 -0.35 7.54 19.22
N ARG A 25 -0.17 7.74 17.92
CA ARG A 25 -1.12 7.31 16.88
C ARG A 25 -0.97 5.84 16.56
N GLU A 26 -2.10 5.16 16.37
CA GLU A 26 -2.13 3.81 15.82
C GLU A 26 -1.92 3.86 14.31
N MET A 27 -0.88 3.19 13.83
CA MET A 27 -0.51 3.19 12.43
C MET A 27 -0.45 1.79 11.84
N LEU A 28 -1.00 1.64 10.64
CA LEU A 28 -0.82 0.46 9.79
C LEU A 28 -0.02 0.82 8.53
N GLU A 29 1.14 0.21 8.35
CA GLU A 29 1.90 0.24 7.10
C GLU A 29 1.56 -0.99 6.25
N LEU A 30 1.14 -0.78 5.00
CA LEU A 30 1.06 -1.85 4.02
C LEU A 30 2.44 -2.12 3.43
N GLY A 31 2.84 -3.38 3.52
CA GLY A 31 4.15 -3.90 3.19
C GLY A 31 5.13 -3.87 4.37
N ASN A 32 6.32 -4.46 4.17
CA ASN A 32 7.43 -4.40 5.11
C ASN A 32 8.48 -3.39 4.64
N GLN A 33 8.13 -2.11 4.63
CA GLN A 33 8.86 -1.14 3.81
C GLN A 33 10.28 -0.90 4.31
N ARG A 34 11.21 -0.75 3.36
CA ARG A 34 12.63 -0.52 3.65
C ARG A 34 13.07 0.85 3.18
N ILE A 35 13.94 1.48 3.95
CA ILE A 35 14.52 2.80 3.64
C ILE A 35 15.96 2.58 3.13
N ALA A 36 16.27 3.06 1.93
CA ALA A 36 17.61 2.89 1.35
C ALA A 36 18.65 3.77 2.08
N ARG A 37 19.93 3.35 2.14
CA ARG A 37 21.00 4.13 2.82
C ARG A 37 21.18 5.52 2.21
N ARG A 38 20.99 5.61 0.90
CA ARG A 38 21.09 6.87 0.13
C ARG A 38 20.12 7.96 0.57
N GLU A 39 19.06 7.61 1.32
CA GLU A 39 18.08 8.60 1.80
C GLU A 39 18.63 9.44 2.98
N GLY A 40 19.80 9.08 3.53
CA GLY A 40 20.40 9.79 4.66
C GLY A 40 19.58 9.68 5.95
N ILE A 41 18.76 8.64 6.07
CA ILE A 41 17.92 8.34 7.22
C ILE A 41 18.57 7.20 8.01
N ARG A 42 18.65 7.35 9.32
CA ARG A 42 19.30 6.39 10.23
C ARG A 42 18.58 5.05 10.20
N GLU A 43 17.26 5.07 10.29
CA GLU A 43 16.40 3.90 10.31
C GLU A 43 16.40 3.18 8.96
N ARG A 44 16.28 1.85 9.00
CA ARG A 44 16.40 0.98 7.82
C ARG A 44 15.07 0.43 7.32
N THR A 45 14.02 0.56 8.14
CA THR A 45 12.66 0.10 7.86
C THR A 45 11.66 1.21 8.18
N GLY A 46 10.51 1.18 7.52
CA GLY A 46 9.39 2.06 7.84
C GLY A 46 8.96 1.90 9.28
N LYS A 47 8.79 0.65 9.75
CA LYS A 47 8.54 0.33 11.17
C LYS A 47 9.45 1.06 12.15
N ALA A 48 10.77 0.99 11.95
CA ALA A 48 11.72 1.66 12.84
C ALA A 48 11.56 3.18 12.78
N TRP A 49 11.38 3.73 11.58
CA TRP A 49 11.24 5.17 11.38
C TRP A 49 9.95 5.73 12.00
N PHE A 50 8.79 5.13 11.70
CA PHE A 50 7.50 5.58 12.25
C PHE A 50 7.43 5.41 13.77
N THR A 51 8.01 4.33 14.32
CA THR A 51 8.12 4.16 15.78
C THR A 51 8.98 5.26 16.40
N GLN A 52 10.09 5.65 15.75
CA GLN A 52 10.93 6.76 16.19
C GLN A 52 10.20 8.11 16.14
N GLN A 53 9.21 8.28 15.25
CA GLN A 53 8.31 9.44 15.23
C GLN A 53 7.16 9.37 16.27
N GLY A 54 7.13 8.32 17.09
CA GLY A 54 6.16 8.16 18.18
C GLY A 54 4.89 7.38 17.82
N ALA A 55 4.76 6.83 16.61
CA ALA A 55 3.62 6.00 16.22
C ALA A 55 3.67 4.61 16.88
N ARG A 56 2.52 4.05 17.23
CA ARG A 56 2.35 2.63 17.52
C ARG A 56 2.16 1.90 16.21
N HIS A 57 3.25 1.30 15.72
CA HIS A 57 3.36 0.86 14.33
C HIS A 57 3.11 -0.65 14.15
N THR A 58 2.10 -0.97 13.35
CA THR A 58 1.87 -2.29 12.76
C THR A 58 2.23 -2.27 11.28
N SER A 59 2.94 -3.29 10.79
CA SER A 59 3.08 -3.53 9.34
C SER A 59 2.31 -4.77 8.96
N LEU A 60 1.75 -4.80 7.75
CA LEU A 60 1.14 -5.97 7.15
C LEU A 60 1.83 -6.26 5.82
N ASP A 61 2.41 -7.44 5.67
CA ASP A 61 2.98 -7.88 4.40
C ASP A 61 2.79 -9.37 4.26
N PHE A 62 2.35 -9.79 3.08
CA PHE A 62 2.18 -11.18 2.72
C PHE A 62 3.42 -12.05 3.04
N ASN A 63 4.63 -11.48 2.98
CA ASN A 63 5.87 -12.20 3.24
C ASN A 63 6.24 -12.36 4.74
N GLY A 64 5.56 -11.64 5.65
CA GLY A 64 5.79 -11.69 7.10
C GLY A 64 7.16 -11.20 7.60
N LYS A 65 7.98 -10.57 6.75
CA LYS A 65 9.34 -10.12 7.10
C LYS A 65 9.31 -8.80 7.87
N ASP A 66 10.44 -8.50 8.52
CA ASP A 66 10.64 -7.30 9.34
C ASP A 66 9.55 -7.09 10.42
N GLY A 67 9.00 -8.22 10.91
CA GLY A 67 7.93 -8.25 11.92
C GLY A 67 6.58 -7.79 11.40
N ALA A 68 6.33 -7.86 10.09
CA ALA A 68 5.01 -7.61 9.52
C ALA A 68 4.06 -8.78 9.82
N VAL A 69 2.78 -8.47 10.04
CA VAL A 69 1.72 -9.46 10.15
C VAL A 69 1.49 -10.06 8.76
N ALA A 70 1.66 -11.38 8.63
CA ALA A 70 1.46 -12.09 7.39
C ALA A 70 -0.03 -12.28 7.10
N LEU A 71 -0.57 -11.45 6.20
CA LEU A 71 -1.97 -11.50 5.76
C LEU A 71 -2.05 -11.34 4.25
N ASP A 72 -3.07 -11.96 3.65
CA ASP A 72 -3.36 -11.87 2.23
C ASP A 72 -4.47 -10.84 1.99
N LEU A 73 -4.10 -9.68 1.41
CA LEU A 73 -5.03 -8.60 1.11
C LEU A 73 -5.98 -8.91 -0.06
N SER A 74 -5.83 -10.05 -0.74
CA SER A 74 -6.73 -10.45 -1.83
C SER A 74 -8.10 -10.95 -1.35
N GLN A 75 -8.27 -11.11 -0.04
CA GLN A 75 -9.50 -11.57 0.59
C GLN A 75 -9.96 -10.63 1.70
N ARG A 76 -11.22 -10.78 2.11
CA ARG A 76 -11.69 -10.13 3.35
C ARG A 76 -10.99 -10.77 4.53
N ILE A 77 -10.47 -9.91 5.41
CA ILE A 77 -9.71 -10.34 6.57
C ILE A 77 -10.57 -10.08 7.80
N ASP A 78 -10.94 -11.15 8.49
CA ASP A 78 -11.64 -11.06 9.77
C ASP A 78 -10.64 -10.77 10.89
N ARG A 79 -10.51 -9.48 11.21
CA ARG A 79 -9.74 -8.96 12.35
C ARG A 79 -10.57 -7.94 13.11
N PRO A 80 -11.48 -8.39 13.99
CA PRO A 80 -12.37 -7.51 14.74
C PRO A 80 -11.61 -6.44 15.52
N GLU A 81 -10.43 -6.76 16.04
CA GLU A 81 -9.57 -5.85 16.79
C GLU A 81 -8.98 -4.71 15.94
N TRP A 82 -9.02 -4.82 14.62
CA TRP A 82 -8.57 -3.77 13.69
C TRP A 82 -9.69 -2.88 13.18
N ARG A 83 -10.96 -3.28 13.34
CA ARG A 83 -12.10 -2.49 12.87
C ARG A 83 -12.11 -1.13 13.57
N GLY A 84 -12.01 -0.05 12.79
CA GLY A 84 -11.94 1.32 13.30
C GLY A 84 -10.78 1.52 14.30
N HIS A 85 -9.63 0.89 14.07
CA HIS A 85 -8.50 0.92 15.01
C HIS A 85 -7.40 1.92 14.62
N PHE A 86 -7.10 2.08 13.34
CA PHE A 86 -5.94 2.87 12.91
C PHE A 86 -6.29 4.33 12.68
N ASP A 87 -5.42 5.23 13.17
CA ASP A 87 -5.48 6.66 12.89
C ASP A 87 -4.83 6.98 11.54
N LEU A 88 -3.81 6.21 11.15
CA LEU A 88 -3.08 6.33 9.89
C LEU A 88 -2.90 4.97 9.22
N ILE A 89 -3.23 4.87 7.94
CA ILE A 89 -2.83 3.76 7.08
C ILE A 89 -1.92 4.29 5.97
N THR A 90 -0.75 3.67 5.74
CA THR A 90 0.12 4.02 4.61
C THR A 90 0.21 2.86 3.62
N ASN A 91 0.14 3.18 2.33
CA ASN A 91 0.26 2.24 1.22
C ASN A 91 1.31 2.72 0.21
N PRO A 92 2.61 2.56 0.52
CA PRO A 92 3.71 2.83 -0.40
C PRO A 92 3.97 1.64 -1.33
N GLY A 93 2.95 1.34 -2.14
CA GLY A 93 3.04 0.44 -3.27
C GLY A 93 2.80 -1.04 -2.98
N THR A 94 1.80 -1.34 -2.15
CA THR A 94 1.38 -2.71 -1.84
C THR A 94 0.12 -3.08 -2.62
N THR A 95 -0.89 -2.21 -2.65
CA THR A 95 -2.18 -2.50 -3.31
C THR A 95 -2.06 -2.77 -4.81
N GLU A 96 -1.08 -2.16 -5.50
CA GLU A 96 -0.83 -2.37 -6.94
C GLU A 96 -0.59 -3.82 -7.35
N HIS A 97 -0.10 -4.62 -6.39
CA HIS A 97 0.24 -6.02 -6.57
C HIS A 97 -0.84 -6.98 -6.04
N VAL A 98 -1.94 -6.47 -5.47
CA VAL A 98 -3.05 -7.34 -5.04
C VAL A 98 -3.76 -7.89 -6.28
N GLU A 99 -3.79 -9.21 -6.35
CA GLU A 99 -4.33 -10.00 -7.45
C GLU A 99 -5.25 -11.10 -6.92
N PRO A 100 -6.22 -11.57 -7.72
CA PRO A 100 -6.59 -11.08 -9.06
C PRO A 100 -7.18 -9.67 -9.03
N HIS A 101 -7.39 -9.02 -10.18
CA HIS A 101 -7.98 -7.67 -10.24
C HIS A 101 -9.26 -7.51 -9.39
N ALA A 102 -10.13 -8.51 -9.38
CA ALA A 102 -11.35 -8.51 -8.58
C ALA A 102 -11.12 -8.40 -7.05
N ALA A 103 -9.93 -8.78 -6.59
CA ALA A 103 -9.51 -8.73 -5.20
C ALA A 103 -9.15 -7.32 -4.72
N GLN A 104 -9.00 -6.36 -5.64
CA GLN A 104 -8.84 -4.94 -5.29
C GLN A 104 -9.99 -4.45 -4.39
N TYR A 105 -11.22 -4.90 -4.67
CA TYR A 105 -12.36 -4.54 -3.84
C TYR A 105 -12.18 -4.94 -2.37
N GLU A 106 -11.79 -6.19 -2.10
CA GLU A 106 -11.61 -6.67 -0.73
C GLU A 106 -10.46 -5.93 -0.03
N CYS A 107 -9.39 -5.66 -0.78
CA CYS A 107 -8.26 -4.89 -0.28
C CYS A 107 -8.69 -3.50 0.20
N PHE A 108 -9.37 -2.70 -0.64
CA PHE A 108 -9.82 -1.37 -0.26
C PHE A 108 -10.91 -1.41 0.83
N ALA A 109 -11.80 -2.41 0.81
CA ALA A 109 -12.80 -2.60 1.86
C ALA A 109 -12.16 -2.89 3.23
N ASN A 110 -11.09 -3.71 3.26
CA ASN A 110 -10.33 -3.95 4.49
C ASN A 110 -9.72 -2.65 5.02
N LEU A 111 -9.06 -1.85 4.17
CA LEU A 111 -8.48 -0.57 4.61
C LEU A 111 -9.55 0.38 5.16
N HIS A 112 -10.70 0.45 4.49
CA HIS A 112 -11.83 1.27 4.92
C HIS A 112 -12.36 0.87 6.30
N ASP A 113 -12.52 -0.44 6.52
CA ASP A 113 -13.00 -0.95 7.80
C ASP A 113 -11.98 -0.78 8.93
N TRP A 114 -10.69 -0.86 8.62
CA TRP A 114 -9.64 -0.74 9.64
C TRP A 114 -9.34 0.71 10.04
N LEU A 115 -9.66 1.67 9.16
CA LEU A 115 -9.44 3.08 9.40
C LEU A 115 -10.55 3.69 10.27
N LYS A 116 -10.15 4.44 11.30
CA LYS A 116 -11.06 5.22 12.14
C LYS A 116 -11.71 6.38 11.36
N PRO A 117 -12.96 6.78 11.68
CA PRO A 117 -13.43 8.11 11.34
C PRO A 117 -12.46 9.19 11.87
N GLY A 118 -12.16 10.17 11.03
CA GLY A 118 -11.14 11.20 11.26
C GLY A 118 -9.71 10.76 10.91
N GLY A 119 -9.46 9.45 10.76
CA GLY A 119 -8.17 8.90 10.35
C GLY A 119 -7.89 9.12 8.86
N ILE A 120 -6.62 8.96 8.48
CA ILE A 120 -6.17 9.14 7.09
C ILE A 120 -5.59 7.86 6.49
N VAL A 121 -5.79 7.66 5.19
CA VAL A 121 -5.08 6.69 4.39
C VAL A 121 -4.26 7.40 3.32
N ILE A 122 -2.98 7.04 3.21
CA ILE A 122 -2.04 7.64 2.27
C ILE A 122 -1.59 6.58 1.28
N HIS A 123 -1.91 6.77 0.00
CA HIS A 123 -1.45 5.90 -1.09
C HIS A 123 -0.29 6.56 -1.84
N ILE A 124 0.77 5.80 -2.10
CA ILE A 124 1.89 6.20 -2.98
C ILE A 124 2.13 5.01 -3.92
N VAL A 125 1.55 5.07 -5.11
CA VAL A 125 1.38 3.93 -6.03
C VAL A 125 1.66 4.34 -7.48
N PRO A 126 2.01 3.40 -8.40
CA PRO A 126 2.14 3.67 -9.82
C PRO A 126 0.85 4.27 -10.38
N GLY A 127 1.00 5.44 -11.01
CA GLY A 127 -0.09 6.12 -11.67
C GLY A 127 -0.19 5.75 -13.16
N ILE A 128 -1.41 5.69 -13.68
CA ILE A 128 -1.62 5.39 -15.10
C ILE A 128 -1.15 6.54 -15.99
N GLU A 129 -1.29 7.78 -15.54
CA GLU A 129 -0.86 8.96 -16.28
C GLU A 129 0.67 8.98 -16.46
N GLU A 130 1.43 8.59 -15.44
CA GLU A 130 2.90 8.49 -15.50
C GLU A 130 3.37 7.31 -16.36
N LEU A 131 2.62 6.20 -16.36
CA LEU A 131 2.88 5.07 -17.25
C LEU A 131 2.69 5.47 -18.71
N GLU A 132 1.57 6.09 -19.06
CA GLU A 132 1.22 6.38 -20.46
C GLU A 132 2.06 7.52 -21.04
N SER A 133 2.35 8.56 -20.25
CA SER A 133 3.11 9.72 -20.74
C SER A 133 4.62 9.49 -20.79
N ARG A 134 5.18 8.64 -19.92
CA ARG A 134 6.64 8.50 -19.73
C ARG A 134 7.15 7.06 -19.73
N GLY A 135 6.27 6.07 -19.84
CA GLY A 135 6.63 4.65 -19.71
C GLY A 135 7.09 4.24 -18.31
N ARG A 136 6.82 5.07 -17.29
CA ARG A 136 7.26 4.78 -15.91
C ARG A 136 6.47 3.62 -15.34
N TRP A 137 7.15 2.75 -14.59
CA TRP A 137 6.57 1.57 -13.96
C TRP A 137 5.99 0.54 -14.93
N LYS A 138 6.31 0.59 -16.23
CA LYS A 138 5.92 -0.44 -17.18
C LYS A 138 6.38 -1.82 -16.70
N ASN A 139 5.48 -2.80 -16.72
CA ASN A 139 5.70 -4.18 -16.25
C ASN A 139 6.08 -4.29 -14.75
N HIS A 140 5.84 -3.26 -13.95
CA HIS A 140 6.08 -3.30 -12.51
C HIS A 140 4.93 -4.03 -11.80
N CYS A 141 3.71 -3.54 -11.99
CA CYS A 141 2.47 -4.08 -11.45
C CYS A 141 1.43 -4.22 -12.55
N ASN A 142 0.26 -4.77 -12.21
CA ASN A 142 -0.86 -4.86 -13.15
C ASN A 142 -2.00 -3.88 -12.85
N ASN A 143 -2.10 -3.37 -11.62
CA ASN A 143 -3.10 -2.37 -11.23
C ASN A 143 -2.46 -0.98 -11.15
N TYR A 144 -2.92 -0.05 -11.98
CA TYR A 144 -2.48 1.35 -12.01
C TYR A 144 -3.64 2.27 -11.64
N TYR A 145 -3.35 3.31 -10.90
CA TYR A 145 -4.36 4.21 -10.33
C TYR A 145 -4.29 5.58 -11.01
N SER A 146 -5.42 6.25 -11.18
CA SER A 146 -5.45 7.63 -11.70
C SER A 146 -5.67 8.63 -10.57
N ALA A 147 -5.41 9.92 -10.85
CA ALA A 147 -5.85 10.98 -9.92
C ALA A 147 -7.39 10.95 -9.74
N ARG A 148 -8.10 10.65 -10.84
CA ARG A 148 -9.56 10.49 -10.84
C ARG A 148 -10.03 9.34 -9.97
N PHE A 149 -9.35 8.19 -9.99
CA PHE A 149 -9.67 7.05 -9.15
C PHE A 149 -9.76 7.45 -7.66
N PHE A 150 -8.77 8.21 -7.16
CA PHE A 150 -8.77 8.63 -5.76
C PHE A 150 -9.87 9.66 -5.45
N ALA A 151 -10.23 10.54 -6.40
CA ALA A 151 -11.36 11.43 -6.24
C ALA A 151 -12.70 10.67 -6.19
N ASP A 152 -12.88 9.68 -7.08
CA ASP A 152 -14.08 8.85 -7.14
C ASP A 152 -14.19 7.95 -5.90
N LEU A 153 -13.08 7.36 -5.44
CA LEU A 153 -13.00 6.59 -4.20
C LEU A 153 -13.41 7.46 -3.00
N ALA A 154 -12.97 8.73 -2.98
CA ALA A 154 -13.29 9.64 -1.91
C ALA A 154 -14.78 9.98 -1.86
N ALA A 155 -15.36 10.36 -3.00
CA ALA A 155 -16.78 10.65 -3.12
C ALA A 155 -17.64 9.43 -2.74
N ALA A 156 -17.26 8.24 -3.23
CA ALA A 156 -17.99 7.00 -3.01
C ALA A 156 -17.94 6.50 -1.55
N ASN A 157 -16.97 6.94 -0.72
CA ASN A 157 -16.81 6.43 0.66
C ASN A 157 -16.78 7.50 1.75
N ASP A 158 -17.15 8.75 1.43
CA ASP A 158 -17.16 9.86 2.38
C ASP A 158 -15.76 10.13 2.94
N TYR A 159 -14.77 10.03 2.06
CA TYR A 159 -13.46 10.59 2.32
C TYR A 159 -13.40 12.04 1.86
N GLU A 160 -12.58 12.82 2.55
CA GLU A 160 -12.03 14.07 2.05
C GLU A 160 -10.70 13.78 1.35
N LEU A 161 -10.51 14.27 0.13
CA LEU A 161 -9.21 14.26 -0.55
C LEU A 161 -8.37 15.43 -0.02
N VAL A 162 -7.48 15.15 0.94
CA VAL A 162 -6.67 16.15 1.65
C VAL A 162 -5.52 16.65 0.79
N ALA A 163 -4.84 15.73 0.09
CA ALA A 163 -3.73 16.06 -0.79
C ALA A 163 -3.65 15.07 -1.95
N SER A 164 -3.24 15.55 -3.12
CA SER A 164 -2.98 14.73 -4.31
C SER A 164 -1.83 15.32 -5.10
N THR A 165 -0.82 14.52 -5.43
CA THR A 165 0.36 14.96 -6.17
C THR A 165 1.06 13.78 -6.86
N VAL A 166 2.19 14.04 -7.50
CA VAL A 166 3.08 13.03 -8.09
C VAL A 166 4.46 13.14 -7.43
N LEU A 167 4.94 12.05 -6.84
CA LEU A 167 6.23 11.98 -6.15
C LEU A 167 7.10 10.92 -6.81
N ASN A 168 8.21 11.32 -7.43
CA ASN A 168 9.13 10.40 -8.12
C ASN A 168 8.39 9.48 -9.12
N ASP A 169 7.52 10.08 -9.93
CA ASP A 169 6.65 9.40 -10.90
C ASP A 169 5.62 8.43 -10.28
N LEU A 170 5.31 8.53 -8.98
CA LEU A 170 4.22 7.81 -8.33
C LEU A 170 3.07 8.75 -8.00
N ARG A 171 1.84 8.27 -8.17
CA ARG A 171 0.64 8.94 -7.68
C ARG A 171 0.63 8.88 -6.15
N ALA A 172 0.61 10.05 -5.52
CA ALA A 172 0.45 10.19 -4.09
C ALA A 172 -0.89 10.83 -3.76
N ALA A 173 -1.67 10.23 -2.86
CA ALA A 173 -2.96 10.76 -2.42
C ALA A 173 -3.15 10.52 -0.92
N CYS A 174 -3.64 11.53 -0.21
CA CYS A 174 -4.06 11.45 1.19
C CYS A 174 -5.58 11.61 1.26
N LEU A 175 -6.26 10.61 1.81
CA LEU A 175 -7.70 10.58 2.01
C LEU A 175 -8.02 10.55 3.50
N ARG A 176 -8.95 11.38 3.97
CA ARG A 176 -9.40 11.40 5.37
C ARG A 176 -10.82 10.87 5.50
N LYS A 177 -11.03 9.86 6.34
CA LYS A 177 -12.36 9.25 6.58
C LYS A 177 -13.22 10.22 7.35
N ARG A 178 -14.40 10.58 6.85
CA ARG A 178 -15.29 11.53 7.56
C ARG A 178 -16.31 10.82 8.45
N SER A 179 -16.78 9.64 8.05
CA SER A 179 -17.77 8.86 8.81
C SER A 179 -17.46 7.36 8.82
N ASP A 180 -18.07 6.61 9.74
CA ASP A 180 -17.97 5.14 9.78
C ASP A 180 -19.01 4.43 8.91
N ARG A 181 -19.45 5.05 7.81
CA ARG A 181 -20.38 4.40 6.90
C ARG A 181 -19.74 3.13 6.32
N PRO A 182 -20.52 2.08 5.99
CA PRO A 182 -20.00 0.91 5.29
C PRO A 182 -19.27 1.32 4.00
N PHE A 183 -18.27 0.54 3.59
CA PHE A 183 -17.61 0.73 2.31
C PHE A 183 -18.64 0.62 1.19
N ALA A 184 -18.93 1.76 0.55
CA ALA A 184 -20.09 1.93 -0.32
C ALA A 184 -19.71 2.09 -1.80
N SER A 185 -18.41 2.00 -2.12
CA SER A 185 -17.98 1.86 -3.51
C SER A 185 -18.68 0.67 -4.15
N ASP A 186 -19.42 0.92 -5.23
CA ASP A 186 -19.90 -0.16 -6.08
C ASP A 186 -18.68 -0.96 -6.59
N ARG A 187 -18.71 -2.29 -6.43
CA ARG A 187 -17.58 -3.15 -6.78
C ARG A 187 -17.18 -2.95 -8.23
N GLN A 188 -18.15 -2.92 -9.13
CA GLN A 188 -17.88 -2.79 -10.56
C GLN A 188 -17.31 -1.41 -10.89
N ALA A 189 -17.84 -0.35 -10.30
CA ALA A 189 -17.35 1.02 -10.47
C ALA A 189 -15.91 1.19 -9.94
N LEU A 190 -15.61 0.64 -8.76
CA LEU A 190 -14.26 0.67 -8.18
C LEU A 190 -13.26 -0.02 -9.11
N LEU A 191 -13.60 -1.23 -9.57
CA LEU A 191 -12.73 -2.01 -10.47
C LEU A 191 -12.55 -1.31 -11.81
N ALA A 192 -13.62 -0.74 -12.38
CA ALA A 192 -13.55 0.01 -13.64
C ALA A 192 -12.69 1.27 -13.54
N GLY A 193 -12.54 1.86 -12.35
CA GLY A 193 -11.66 3.00 -12.10
C GLY A 193 -10.17 2.65 -12.02
N ILE A 194 -9.81 1.36 -11.93
CA ILE A 194 -8.43 0.88 -11.83
C ILE A 194 -7.98 0.37 -13.20
N THR A 195 -6.95 0.99 -13.78
CA THR A 195 -6.47 0.60 -15.09
C THR A 195 -5.59 -0.66 -15.00
N ARG A 196 -5.91 -1.67 -15.82
CA ARG A 196 -5.14 -2.90 -15.95
C ARG A 196 -4.12 -2.83 -17.08
N ARG A 197 -2.89 -3.27 -16.80
CA ARG A 197 -1.85 -3.54 -17.82
C ARG A 197 -1.15 -4.84 -17.47
N GLU A 198 -1.13 -5.79 -18.39
CA GLU A 198 -0.53 -7.10 -18.14
C GLU A 198 1.00 -7.06 -18.24
N GLY A 199 1.65 -8.10 -17.71
CA GLY A 199 3.10 -8.27 -17.71
C GLY A 199 3.81 -7.73 -16.46
N GLY A 200 3.05 -7.23 -15.48
CA GLY A 200 3.54 -6.88 -14.15
C GLY A 200 3.88 -8.08 -13.28
N ILE A 201 4.67 -7.84 -12.22
CA ILE A 201 5.02 -8.87 -11.23
C ILE A 201 3.79 -9.19 -10.38
N VAL A 202 3.43 -10.47 -10.34
CA VAL A 202 2.35 -11.03 -9.50
C VAL A 202 2.97 -11.80 -8.35
N TYR A 203 2.49 -11.56 -7.13
CA TYR A 203 2.87 -12.32 -5.95
C TYR A 203 1.78 -13.34 -5.60
N HIS A 204 2.20 -14.59 -5.50
CA HIS A 204 1.34 -15.74 -5.20
C HIS A 204 1.17 -15.95 -3.68
N GLY A 205 -0.08 -16.17 -3.24
CA GLY A 205 -0.58 -16.20 -1.85
C GLY A 205 -0.12 -17.38 -0.96
N ILE A 206 -0.53 -17.38 0.32
CA ILE A 206 -0.10 -18.35 1.36
C ILE A 206 -0.79 -19.69 1.09
N ASP A 207 -2.00 -19.60 0.56
CA ASP A 207 -2.81 -20.74 0.13
C ASP A 207 -2.71 -21.04 -1.36
N ASP A 208 -1.67 -20.53 -2.03
CA ASP A 208 -1.44 -20.88 -3.43
C ASP A 208 -1.20 -22.40 -3.57
N PRO A 209 -2.05 -23.14 -4.31
CA PRO A 209 -1.88 -24.57 -4.53
C PRO A 209 -0.51 -24.92 -5.15
N GLU A 210 0.07 -24.01 -5.94
CA GLU A 210 1.38 -24.18 -6.57
C GLU A 210 2.53 -24.09 -5.55
N ARG A 211 2.36 -23.37 -4.43
CA ARG A 211 3.34 -23.32 -3.32
C ARG A 211 3.27 -24.51 -2.36
N ARG A 212 2.21 -25.32 -2.40
CA ARG A 212 2.08 -26.55 -1.58
C ARG A 212 2.85 -27.74 -2.13
N ARG A 213 3.49 -27.62 -3.30
CA ARG A 213 4.43 -28.65 -3.78
C ARG A 213 5.80 -28.41 -3.14
N PRO A 214 6.45 -29.42 -2.52
CA PRO A 214 7.80 -29.25 -2.03
C PRO A 214 8.68 -28.87 -3.21
N VAL A 215 9.17 -27.63 -3.20
CA VAL A 215 10.08 -27.13 -4.23
C VAL A 215 11.39 -27.88 -4.07
N ASN A 216 11.55 -28.96 -4.84
CA ASN A 216 12.87 -29.48 -5.17
C ASN A 216 13.64 -28.33 -5.78
N VAL A 217 14.63 -27.83 -5.04
CA VAL A 217 15.55 -26.76 -5.45
C VAL A 217 16.35 -27.26 -6.66
N ALA A 218 15.80 -27.07 -7.86
CA ALA A 218 16.47 -27.35 -9.11
C ALA A 218 16.92 -26.04 -9.75
N ARG A 219 18.13 -25.63 -9.37
CA ARG A 219 19.15 -25.00 -10.22
C ARG A 219 18.64 -24.17 -11.40
N ARG A 220 18.54 -22.84 -11.24
CA ARG A 220 18.81 -21.91 -12.36
C ARG A 220 19.14 -20.47 -11.97
N PHE A 221 20.07 -20.24 -11.01
CA PHE A 221 20.66 -18.89 -10.86
C PHE A 221 22.09 -18.83 -10.29
N LEU A 222 22.88 -19.91 -10.40
CA LEU A 222 24.31 -19.90 -10.04
C LEU A 222 25.17 -20.52 -11.15
N ARG A 223 25.03 -20.01 -12.37
CA ARG A 223 25.92 -20.32 -13.51
C ARG A 223 26.28 -19.08 -14.33
N LYS A 224 26.24 -17.89 -13.73
CA LYS A 224 26.54 -16.61 -14.42
C LYS A 224 27.66 -15.75 -13.80
N LEU A 225 28.45 -16.27 -12.87
CA LEU A 225 29.66 -15.59 -12.37
C LEU A 225 30.75 -16.63 -12.09
N GLY A 226 31.36 -17.16 -13.14
CA GLY A 226 32.31 -18.28 -13.08
C GLY A 226 33.61 -17.98 -12.36
N TRP A 227 33.59 -17.97 -11.03
CA TRP A 227 34.76 -17.95 -10.16
C TRP A 227 34.68 -19.16 -9.21
N ARG A 228 35.79 -19.90 -9.09
CA ARG A 228 36.00 -20.91 -8.04
C ARG A 228 36.27 -20.23 -6.72
#